data_AF-K2PKU1-F1
#
_entry.id   AF-K2PKU1-F1
#
_cell.length_a   1.000
_cell.length_b   1.000
_cell.length_c   1.000
_cell.angle_alpha   90.00
_cell.angle_beta   90.00
_cell.angle_gamma   90.00
#
_symmetry.space_group_name_H-M   'P 1'
#
loop_
_entity.id
_entity.type
_entity.pdbx_description
1 polymer ?
#
loop_
_entity_poly.entity_id
_entity_poly.type
_entity_poly.pdbx_seq_one_letter_code
_entity_poly.pdbx_strand_id
1 'polypeptide(L)' 'MKNSKALIMELRAEYLELCKKIAMAKFALDTLPLDEKAKELLKSQIWSMESYATKLVERASHDTKIED' A
#
# COMPACT_ATOMS: atom_id res chain seq x y z
N MET A 1 -13.73 15.80 18.47
CA MET A 1 -12.99 15.08 17.41
C MET A 1 -13.70 13.78 17.05
N LYS A 2 -14.76 13.83 16.23
CA LYS A 2 -15.49 12.62 15.79
C LYS A 2 -14.97 12.02 14.47
N ASN A 3 -14.04 12.71 13.78
CA ASN A 3 -13.64 12.40 12.41
C ASN A 3 -12.32 11.61 12.30
N SER A 4 -11.42 11.72 13.29
CA SER A 4 -10.10 11.09 13.25
C SER A 4 -10.16 9.56 13.28
N LYS A 5 -11.05 8.97 14.08
CA LYS A 5 -11.23 7.50 14.15
C LYS A 5 -11.74 6.91 12.84
N ALA A 6 -12.69 7.58 12.18
CA ALA A 6 -13.19 7.15 10.88
C ALA A 6 -12.08 7.21 9.83
N LEU A 7 -11.32 8.31 9.79
CA LEU A 7 -10.17 8.48 8.90
C LEU A 7 -9.09 7.41 9.13
N ILE A 8 -8.74 7.11 10.38
CA ILE A 8 -7.75 6.05 10.70
C ILE A 8 -8.24 4.68 10.19
N MET A 9 -9.53 4.37 10.34
CA MET A 9 -10.11 3.13 9.84
C MET A 9 -10.07 3.06 8.30
N GLU A 10 -10.38 4.15 7.62
CA GLU A 10 -10.30 4.25 6.16
C GLU A 10 -8.86 4.06 5.66
N LEU A 11 -7.88 4.73 6.27
CA LEU A 11 -6.46 4.60 5.92
C LEU A 11 -5.95 3.17 6.14
N ARG A 12 -6.38 2.50 7.21
CA ARG A 12 -6.03 1.09 7.47
C ARG A 12 -6.68 0.15 6.46
N ALA A 13 -7.94 0.38 6.09
CA ALA A 13 -8.64 -0.41 5.08
C ALA A 13 -7.96 -0.26 3.71
N GLU A 14 -7.60 0.97 3.34
CA GLU A 14 -6.86 1.26 2.11
C GLU A 14 -5.49 0.56 2.09
N TYR A 15 -4.75 0.63 3.20
CA TYR A 15 -3.48 -0.09 3.35
C TYR A 15 -3.63 -1.60 3.13
N LEU A 16 -4.64 -2.24 3.74
CA LEU A 16 -4.86 -3.68 3.61
C LEU A 16 -5.20 -4.09 2.17
N GLU A 17 -6.06 -3.31 1.50
CA GLU A 17 -6.38 -3.54 0.10
C GLU A 17 -5.15 -3.37 -0.81
N LEU A 18 -4.31 -2.38 -0.51
CA LEU A 18 -3.07 -2.16 -1.23
C LEU A 18 -2.08 -3.31 -1.02
N CYS A 19 -1.93 -3.83 0.21
CA CYS A 19 -1.11 -5.01 0.50
C CYS A 19 -1.55 -6.23 -0.32
N LYS A 20 -2.85 -6.46 -0.45
CA LYS A 20 -3.40 -7.54 -1.28
C LYS A 20 -3.00 -7.36 -2.74
N LYS A 21 -3.13 -6.16 -3.30
CA LYS A 21 -2.74 -5.87 -4.69
C LYS A 21 -1.23 -6.02 -4.92
N ILE A 22 -0.40 -5.59 -3.96
CA ILE A 22 1.06 -5.78 -3.99
C ILE A 22 1.39 -7.28 -4.03
N ALA A 23 0.76 -8.08 -3.17
CA ALA A 23 0.98 -9.53 -3.14
C ALA A 23 0.61 -10.19 -4.47
N MET A 24 -0.53 -9.81 -5.07
CA MET A 24 -0.93 -10.28 -6.39
C MET A 24 0.06 -9.86 -7.48
N ALA A 25 0.56 -8.62 -7.45
CA ALA A 25 1.54 -8.12 -8.40
C ALA A 25 2.88 -8.85 -8.30
N LYS A 26 3.36 -9.12 -7.07
CA LYS A 26 4.57 -9.94 -6.84
C LYS A 26 4.39 -11.36 -7.36
N PHE A 27 3.24 -11.98 -7.06
CA PHE A 27 2.92 -13.30 -7.60
C PHE A 27 2.91 -13.30 -9.13
N ALA A 28 2.32 -12.29 -9.77
CA ALA A 28 2.31 -12.15 -11.21
C ALA A 28 3.72 -11.96 -11.80
N LEU A 29 4.59 -11.19 -11.14
CA LEU A 29 5.98 -11.01 -11.53
C LEU A 29 6.76 -12.33 -11.53
N ASP A 30 6.49 -13.20 -10.55
CA ASP A 30 7.20 -14.47 -10.37
C ASP A 30 6.64 -15.62 -11.24
N THR A 31 5.38 -15.54 -11.66
CA THR A 31 4.68 -16.66 -12.31
C THR A 31 4.32 -16.43 -13.77
N LEU A 32 4.19 -15.18 -14.22
CA LEU A 32 3.82 -14.88 -15.60
C LEU A 32 5.06 -14.77 -16.50
N PRO A 33 4.99 -15.27 -17.74
CA PRO A 33 6.07 -15.15 -18.71
C PRO A 33 6.11 -13.73 -19.31
N LEU A 34 6.56 -12.76 -18.52
CA LEU A 34 6.71 -11.37 -18.94
C LEU A 34 8.04 -11.15 -19.68
N ASP A 35 8.05 -10.26 -20.67
CA ASP A 35 9.29 -9.74 -21.22
C ASP A 35 10.01 -8.81 -20.22
N GLU A 36 11.29 -8.51 -20.46
CA GLU A 36 12.09 -7.70 -19.52
C GLU A 36 11.53 -6.28 -19.32
N LYS A 37 10.94 -5.69 -20.35
CA LYS A 37 10.34 -4.35 -20.24
C LYS A 37 9.11 -4.39 -19.33
N ALA A 38 8.26 -5.39 -19.48
CA ALA A 38 7.08 -5.60 -18.65
C ALA A 38 7.45 -5.93 -17.20
N LYS A 39 8.50 -6.73 -16.98
CA LYS A 39 9.04 -7.00 -15.63
C LYS A 39 9.51 -5.73 -14.94
N GLU A 40 10.32 -4.91 -15.61
CA GLU A 40 10.83 -3.65 -15.03
C GLU A 40 9.70 -2.66 -14.72
N LEU A 41 8.71 -2.56 -15.62
CA LEU A 41 7.52 -1.74 -15.36
C LEU A 41 6.76 -2.24 -14.12
N LEU A 42 6.51 -3.54 -14.02
CA LEU A 42 5.79 -4.13 -12.89
C LEU A 42 6.56 -3.98 -11.57
N LYS A 43 7.90 -4.16 -11.56
CA LYS A 43 8.74 -3.89 -10.40
C LYS A 43 8.64 -2.44 -9.93
N SER A 44 8.68 -1.48 -10.86
CA SER A 44 8.54 -0.05 -10.56
C SER A 44 7.16 0.27 -9.97
N GLN A 45 6.11 -0.35 -10.49
CA GLN A 45 4.75 -0.22 -9.96
C GLN A 45 4.64 -0.80 -8.54
N ILE A 46 5.18 -2.00 -8.31
CA ILE A 46 5.22 -2.63 -6.98
C ILE A 46 5.94 -1.71 -5.98
N TRP A 47 7.10 -1.18 -6.34
CA TRP A 47 7.87 -0.27 -5.49
C TRP A 47 7.07 0.99 -5.12
N SER A 48 6.38 1.57 -6.11
CA SER A 48 5.54 2.75 -5.90
C SER A 48 4.37 2.46 -4.95
N MET A 49 3.74 1.29 -5.09
CA MET A 49 2.68 0.84 -4.20
C MET A 49 3.18 0.60 -2.77
N GLU A 50 4.35 -0.02 -2.59
CA GLU A 50 4.95 -0.24 -1.27
C GLU A 50 5.32 1.07 -0.57
N SER A 51 5.86 2.03 -1.33
CA SER A 51 6.18 3.37 -0.82
C SER A 51 4.91 4.09 -0.36
N TYR A 52 3.83 4.02 -1.14
CA TYR A 52 2.55 4.60 -0.76
C TYR A 52 1.93 3.90 0.46
N ALA A 53 1.97 2.56 0.52
CA ALA A 53 1.49 1.79 1.67
C ALA A 53 2.17 2.22 2.97
N THR A 54 3.49 2.43 2.92
CA THR A 54 4.28 2.93 4.06
C THR A 54 3.78 4.31 4.53
N LYS A 55 3.51 5.22 3.59
CA LYS A 55 2.99 6.56 3.91
C LYS A 55 1.59 6.54 4.51
N LEU A 56 0.73 5.60 4.11
CA LEU A 56 -0.60 5.42 4.73
C LEU A 56 -0.48 5.02 6.20
N VAL A 57 0.42 4.08 6.52
CA VAL A 57 0.67 3.66 7.92
C VAL A 57 1.24 4.81 8.75
N GLU A 58 2.21 5.55 8.22
CA GLU A 58 2.78 6.71 8.90
C GLU A 58 1.71 7.76 9.25
N ARG A 59 0.82 8.08 8.29
CA ARG A 59 -0.29 9.03 8.52
C ARG A 59 -1.27 8.50 9.58
N ALA A 60 -1.70 7.26 9.45
CA ALA A 60 -2.61 6.63 10.42
C ALA A 60 -2.01 6.55 11.83
N SER A 61 -0.67 6.45 11.95
CA SER A 61 0.05 6.39 13.23
C SER A 61 0.36 7.76 13.82
N HIS A 62 0.52 8.80 12.98
CA HIS A 62 0.72 10.18 13.43
C HIS A 62 -0.56 10.75 14.05
N ASP A 63 -1.71 10.50 13.42
CA ASP A 63 -3.01 10.98 13.93
C ASP A 63 -3.41 10.31 15.25
N THR A 64 -2.96 9.08 15.52
CA THR A 64 -3.15 8.43 16.83
C THR A 64 -2.33 9.06 17.96
N LYS A 65 -1.21 9.74 17.67
CA LYS A 65 -0.37 10.39 18.70
C LYS A 65 -0.87 11.77 19.13
N ILE A 66 -1.83 12.35 18.40
CA ILE A 66 -2.42 13.67 18.70
C ILE A 66 -3.62 13.54 19.66
N GLU A 67 -4.14 12.32 19.85
CA GLU A 67 -5.29 12.05 20.72
C GLU A 67 -4.94 11.56 22.15
N ASP A 68 -3.66 11.38 22.48
CA ASP A 68 -3.13 11.10 23.83
C ASP A 68 -2.50 12.35 24.46
#